data_AF-A0A1X7VJK6-F1
#
_entry.id   AF-A0A1X7VJK6-F1
#
_cell.length_a   1.000
_cell.length_b   1.000
_cell.length_c   1.000
_cell.angle_alpha   90.00
_cell.angle_beta   90.00
_cell.angle_gamma   90.00
#
_symmetry.space_group_name_H-M   'P 1'
#
loop_
_entity.id
_entity.type
_entity.pdbx_description
1 polymer ?
#
loop_
_entity_poly.entity_id
_entity_poly.type
_entity_poly.pdbx_seq_one_letter_code
_entity_poly.pdbx_strand_id
1 'polypeptide(L)'
;MDPTLLRLDNIKPLRKFISGVGGTGKSLLIEAMKCLDDDVRYPKSGEIICAIVAPTGKAAFNVGGLTIHRLFQLPIEHEGKTAGY
;
A
#
# COMPACT_ATOMS: atom_id res chain seq x y z
N MET A 1 14.92 -26.54 3.72
CA MET A 1 14.32 -25.87 2.55
C MET A 1 12.84 -25.78 2.84
N ASP A 2 12.36 -24.58 3.18
CA ASP A 2 10.96 -24.35 3.58
C ASP A 2 10.03 -24.44 2.36
N PRO A 3 9.03 -25.36 2.35
CA PRO A 3 8.09 -25.52 1.25
C PRO A 3 7.10 -24.34 1.07
N THR A 4 7.06 -23.37 2.00
CA THR A 4 6.20 -22.18 1.90
C THR A 4 6.77 -21.08 1.01
N LEU A 5 8.04 -21.17 0.64
CA LEU A 5 8.65 -20.32 -0.39
C LEU A 5 8.27 -20.85 -1.78
N LEU A 6 6.96 -20.99 -2.02
CA LEU A 6 6.41 -21.04 -3.37
C LEU A 6 6.98 -19.84 -4.11
N ARG A 7 7.91 -20.10 -5.04
CA ARG A 7 8.55 -19.10 -5.90
C ARG A 7 7.56 -18.03 -6.32
N LEU A 8 7.62 -16.86 -5.66
CA LEU A 8 6.99 -15.64 -6.14
C LEU A 8 7.45 -15.30 -7.57
N ASP A 9 8.59 -15.85 -7.98
CA ASP A 9 9.17 -15.78 -9.33
C ASP A 9 8.20 -16.16 -10.45
N ASN A 10 7.19 -17.01 -10.18
CA ASN A 10 6.19 -17.44 -11.18
C ASN A 10 4.86 -16.69 -11.10
N ILE A 11 4.69 -15.79 -10.13
CA ILE A 11 3.46 -15.00 -9.99
C ILE A 11 3.65 -13.69 -10.76
N LYS A 12 2.90 -13.53 -11.86
CA LYS A 12 2.87 -12.26 -12.58
C LYS A 12 2.31 -11.16 -11.66
N PRO A 13 3.04 -10.06 -11.39
CA PRO A 13 2.55 -9.03 -10.50
C PRO A 13 1.24 -8.42 -10.99
N LEU A 14 0.27 -8.25 -10.09
CA LEU A 14 -0.99 -7.59 -10.40
C LEU A 14 -0.77 -6.08 -10.51
N ARG A 15 -0.68 -5.56 -11.74
CA ARG A 15 -0.62 -4.12 -12.04
C ARG A 15 -1.96 -3.66 -12.59
N LYS A 16 -2.82 -3.15 -11.72
CA LYS A 16 -4.16 -2.66 -12.08
C LYS A 16 -4.32 -1.20 -11.68
N PHE A 17 -4.98 -0.43 -12.54
CA PHE A 17 -5.42 0.92 -12.25
C PHE A 17 -6.95 0.93 -12.19
N ILE A 18 -7.49 1.40 -11.07
CA ILE A 18 -8.94 1.46 -10.84
C ILE A 18 -9.32 2.93 -10.69
N SER A 19 -10.09 3.44 -11.65
CA SER A 19 -10.57 4.82 -11.68
C SER A 19 -12.08 4.91 -11.44
N GLY A 20 -12.53 6.09 -11.07
CA GLY A 20 -13.95 6.42 -10.92
C GLY A 20 -14.10 7.80 -10.31
N VAL A 21 -15.27 8.42 -10.45
CA VAL A 21 -15.57 9.74 -9.85
C VAL A 21 -15.56 9.71 -8.31
N GLY A 22 -15.66 10.87 -7.67
CA GLY A 22 -15.78 10.95 -6.21
C GLY A 22 -16.96 10.11 -5.69
N GLY A 23 -16.79 9.45 -4.54
CA GLY A 23 -17.87 8.69 -3.90
C GLY A 23 -18.13 7.28 -4.46
N THR A 24 -17.40 6.80 -5.46
CA THR A 24 -17.62 5.45 -6.04
C THR A 24 -17.08 4.28 -5.19
N GLY A 25 -16.75 4.49 -3.91
CA GLY A 25 -16.28 3.42 -3.02
C GLY A 25 -14.85 2.92 -3.25
N LYS A 26 -13.97 3.66 -3.93
CA LYS A 26 -12.57 3.22 -4.15
C LYS A 26 -11.78 2.98 -2.86
N SER A 27 -11.96 3.84 -1.85
CA SER A 27 -11.34 3.64 -0.53
C SER A 27 -11.89 2.41 0.19
N LEU A 28 -13.19 2.14 0.06
CA LEU A 28 -13.82 0.92 0.57
C LEU A 28 -13.25 -0.33 -0.11
N LEU A 29 -12.97 -0.27 -1.41
CA LEU A 29 -12.31 -1.36 -2.13
C LEU A 29 -10.89 -1.62 -1.57
N ILE A 30 -10.12 -0.58 -1.25
CA ILE A 30 -8.80 -0.73 -0.62
C ILE A 30 -8.93 -1.41 0.74
N GLU A 31 -9.91 -1.01 1.55
CA GLU A 31 -10.18 -1.62 2.85
C GLU A 31 -10.60 -3.09 2.74
N ALA A 32 -11.44 -3.44 1.77
CA ALA A 32 -11.82 -4.82 1.50
C ALA A 32 -10.62 -5.67 1.05
N MET A 33 -9.72 -5.12 0.22
CA MET A 33 -8.48 -5.81 -0.16
C MET A 33 -7.55 -6.03 1.03
N LYS A 34 -7.49 -5.08 1.96
CA LYS A 34 -6.73 -5.21 3.21
C LYS A 34 -7.30 -6.34 4.08
N CYS A 35 -8.61 -6.33 4.32
CA CYS A 35 -9.30 -7.38 5.09
C CYS A 35 -9.02 -8.76 4.50
N LEU A 36 -9.06 -8.90 3.17
CA LEU A 36 -8.75 -10.15 2.50
C LEU A 36 -7.30 -10.60 2.74
N ASP A 37 -6.33 -9.69 2.72
CA ASP A 37 -4.93 -10.04 2.98
C ASP A 37 -4.72 -10.47 4.45
N ASP A 38 -5.33 -9.74 5.39
CA ASP A 38 -5.33 -10.06 6.82
C ASP A 38 -5.98 -11.44 7.09
N ASP A 39 -7.09 -11.75 6.41
CA ASP A 39 -7.83 -13.01 6.54
C ASP A 39 -7.10 -14.21 5.89
N VAL A 40 -6.40 -14.00 4.76
CA VAL A 40 -5.76 -15.06 3.97
C VAL A 40 -4.35 -15.41 4.47
N ARG A 41 -3.57 -14.44 4.99
CA ARG A 41 -2.12 -14.62 5.21
C ARG A 41 -1.66 -14.92 6.65
N TYR A 42 -2.58 -15.20 7.56
CA TYR A 42 -2.37 -15.47 9.00
C TYR A 42 -2.11 -14.24 9.90
N PRO A 43 -2.82 -14.14 11.04
CA PRO A 43 -2.72 -13.03 12.00
C PRO A 43 -1.54 -13.11 13.01
N LYS A 44 -0.44 -13.84 12.72
CA LYS A 44 0.55 -14.21 13.76
C LYS A 44 2.03 -13.89 13.53
N SER A 45 2.47 -13.45 12.36
CA SER A 45 3.92 -13.20 12.16
C SER A 45 4.38 -11.78 12.49
N GLY A 46 3.47 -10.81 12.64
CA GLY A 46 3.86 -9.40 12.81
C GLY A 46 4.57 -8.81 11.59
N GLU A 47 4.63 -9.53 10.47
CA GLU A 47 5.23 -9.08 9.23
C GLU A 47 4.27 -8.19 8.45
N ILE A 48 4.78 -7.09 7.91
CA ILE A 48 4.02 -6.23 6.99
C ILE A 48 3.94 -6.96 5.65
N ILE A 49 2.78 -7.57 5.39
CA ILE A 49 2.47 -8.29 4.15
C ILE A 49 1.95 -7.38 3.03
N CYS A 50 1.34 -6.25 3.37
CA CYS A 50 0.81 -5.29 2.41
C CYS A 50 1.06 -3.84 2.85
N ALA A 51 1.65 -3.03 1.97
CA ALA A 51 1.86 -1.60 2.19
C ALA A 51 0.75 -0.79 1.49
N ILE A 52 -0.07 -0.10 2.28
CA ILE A 52 -1.09 0.83 1.77
C ILE A 52 -0.51 2.24 1.79
N VAL A 53 -0.44 2.87 0.63
CA VAL A 53 0.12 4.21 0.46
C VAL A 53 -0.81 5.16 -0.27
N ALA A 54 -0.72 6.44 0.07
CA ALA A 54 -1.39 7.52 -0.66
C ALA A 54 -0.47 8.75 -0.82
N PRO A 55 -0.79 9.68 -1.74
CA PRO A 55 0.04 10.88 -1.95
C PRO A 55 0.01 11.88 -0.80
N THR A 56 -1.14 12.05 -0.13
CA THR A 56 -1.34 13.05 0.93
C THR A 56 -1.64 12.40 2.29
N GLY A 57 -1.33 13.12 3.38
CA GLY A 57 -1.58 12.63 4.74
C GLY A 57 -3.06 12.33 5.00
N LYS A 58 -3.98 13.18 4.50
CA LYS A 58 -5.43 12.94 4.63
C LYS A 58 -5.90 11.70 3.91
N ALA A 59 -5.43 11.47 2.67
CA ALA A 59 -5.81 10.28 1.91
C ALA A 59 -5.25 9.00 2.55
N ALA A 60 -4.00 9.04 3.02
CA ALA A 60 -3.37 7.93 3.71
C ALA A 60 -4.11 7.58 5.02
N PHE A 61 -4.44 8.61 5.81
CA PHE A 61 -5.20 8.45 7.05
C PHE A 61 -6.55 7.76 6.81
N ASN A 62 -7.28 8.15 5.76
CA ASN A 62 -8.60 7.59 5.44
C ASN A 62 -8.59 6.09 5.10
N VAL A 63 -7.44 5.53 4.70
CA VAL A 63 -7.31 4.09 4.37
C VAL A 63 -6.39 3.36 5.36
N GLY A 64 -6.04 3.99 6.48
CA GLY A 64 -5.14 3.42 7.48
C GLY A 64 -3.73 3.13 6.96
N GLY A 65 -3.26 3.92 5.98
CA GLY A 65 -1.96 3.77 5.32
C GLY A 65 -0.94 4.86 5.66
N LEU A 66 0.16 4.88 4.92
CA LEU A 66 1.21 5.90 5.01
C LEU A 66 1.24 6.79 3.76
N THR A 67 1.92 7.93 3.84
CA THR A 67 2.27 8.65 2.62
C THR A 67 3.39 7.91 1.88
N ILE A 68 3.42 8.02 0.55
CA ILE A 68 4.51 7.43 -0.25
C ILE A 68 5.88 7.95 0.22
N HIS A 69 5.96 9.24 0.55
CA HIS A 69 7.16 9.88 1.09
C HIS A 69 7.61 9.24 2.40
N ARG A 70 6.68 9.00 3.33
CA ARG A 70 7.01 8.44 4.65
C ARG A 70 7.42 6.97 4.56
N LEU A 71 6.78 6.18 3.70
CA LEU A 71 7.12 4.76 3.56
C LEU A 71 8.52 4.58 2.95
N PHE A 72 8.81 5.30 1.86
CA PHE A 72 10.06 5.15 1.12
C PHE A 72 11.15 6.14 1.53
N GLN A 73 10.91 6.97 2.56
CA GLN A 73 11.80 8.05 2.99
C GLN A 73 12.20 8.98 1.83
N LEU A 74 11.25 9.28 0.94
CA LEU A 74 11.53 10.15 -0.21
C LEU A 74 11.68 11.60 0.26
N PRO A 75 12.67 12.34 -0.26
CA PRO A 75 12.78 13.76 0.01
C PRO A 75 11.54 14.49 -0.54
N ILE A 76 11.10 15.52 0.18
CA ILE A 76 10.09 16.42 -0.33
C ILE A 76 10.82 17.45 -1.19
N GLU A 77 10.65 17.34 -2.50
CA GLU A 77 11.22 18.29 -3.45
C GLU A 77 10.12 19.22 -3.98
N HIS A 78 10.43 20.51 -4.08
CA HIS A 78 9.72 21.44 -4.95
C HIS A 78 10.75 22.02 -5.92
N GLU A 79 10.55 21.80 -7.22
CA GLU A 79 11.41 22.34 -8.28
C GLU A 79 12.91 22.01 -8.09
N GLY A 80 13.22 20.79 -7.63
CA GLY A 80 14.61 20.35 -7.38
C GLY A 80 15.25 20.94 -6.12
N LYS A 81 14.48 21.63 -5.28
CA LYS A 81 14.91 22.06 -3.95
C LYS A 81 14.35 21.11 -2.90
N THR A 82 15.23 20.47 -2.15
CA THR A 82 14.85 19.69 -0.98
C THR A 82 14.30 20.62 0.09
N ALA A 83 13.14 20.29 0.66
CA ALA A 83 12.62 20.99 1.83
C ALA A 83 13.63 20.86 2.97
N GLY A 84 14.15 22.00 3.45
CA GLY A 84 14.97 22.05 4.66
C GLY A 84 14.10 21.75 5.87
N TYR A 85 14.55 20.82 6.71
CA TYR A 85 13.98 20.55 8.03
C TYR A 85 14.76 21.34 9.08
#